data_AF-A0A958F2M7-F1
#
_entry.id   AF-A0A958F2M7-F1
#
_cell.length_a   1.000
_cell.length_b   1.000
_cell.length_c   1.000
_cell.angle_alpha   90.00
_cell.angle_beta   90.00
_cell.angle_gamma   90.00
#
_symmetry.space_group_name_H-M   'P 1'
#
loop_
_entity.id
_entity.type
_entity.pdbx_description
1 polymer ?
#
loop_
_entity_poly.entity_id
_entity_poly.type
_entity_poly.pdbx_seq_one_letter_code
_entity_poly.pdbx_strand_id
1 'polypeptide(L)'
;MKILFLSTENPFPVDHGHHLRTYQNLKALSSAHDVHFIGFYNEPMNPADVESVKKMCKTVDFYQIKYSGKSPAFLWMTLKSQFSAMPVSIRKYIDSRVESRIRELISGDGIDLVHFDLLH
;
A
#
# COMPACT_ATOMS: atom_id res chain seq x y z
N MET A 1 -9.61 -9.56 -15.91
CA MET A 1 -9.12 -8.17 -15.92
C MET A 1 -7.89 -8.10 -15.05
N LYS A 2 -6.97 -7.20 -15.37
CA LYS A 2 -5.78 -6.89 -14.59
C LYS A 2 -6.05 -5.67 -13.72
N ILE A 3 -6.00 -5.85 -12.41
CA ILE A 3 -6.35 -4.82 -11.43
C ILE A 3 -5.11 -4.42 -10.65
N LEU A 4 -4.81 -3.12 -10.61
CA LEU A 4 -3.84 -2.57 -9.68
C LEU A 4 -4.57 -2.19 -8.39
N PHE A 5 -4.36 -2.94 -7.32
CA PHE A 5 -4.92 -2.68 -6.00
C PHE A 5 -3.91 -1.91 -5.15
N LEU A 6 -4.24 -0.68 -4.76
CA LEU A 6 -3.41 0.20 -3.94
C LEU A 6 -4.03 0.33 -2.54
N SER A 7 -3.30 -0.08 -1.51
CA SER A 7 -3.73 0.04 -0.11
C SER A 7 -2.74 0.88 0.69
N THR A 8 -3.23 1.75 1.58
CA THR A 8 -2.38 2.49 2.53
C THR A 8 -1.80 1.64 3.65
N GLU A 9 -2.27 0.39 3.79
CA GLU A 9 -1.90 -0.53 4.86
C GLU A 9 -1.76 -1.97 4.36
N ASN A 10 -1.04 -2.78 5.13
CA ASN A 10 -0.99 -4.23 4.95
C ASN A 10 -2.30 -4.85 5.46
N PRO A 11 -2.94 -5.80 4.73
CA PRO A 11 -4.13 -6.51 5.21
C PRO A 11 -3.92 -7.39 6.46
N PHE A 12 -2.73 -7.41 7.04
CA PHE A 12 -2.37 -8.26 8.18
C PHE A 12 -1.74 -7.49 9.34
N PRO A 13 -1.91 -7.99 10.58
CA PRO A 13 -2.76 -9.13 10.97
C PRO A 13 -4.26 -8.84 10.77
N VAL A 14 -5.08 -9.85 10.50
CA VAL A 14 -6.54 -9.66 10.29
C VAL A 14 -7.26 -9.56 11.63
N ASP A 15 -6.93 -8.53 12.41
CA ASP A 15 -7.36 -8.36 13.80
C ASP A 15 -8.32 -7.18 14.02
N HIS A 16 -8.34 -6.22 13.09
CA HIS A 16 -9.22 -5.06 13.13
C HIS A 16 -10.02 -4.91 11.82
N GLY A 17 -11.10 -4.13 11.86
CA GLY A 17 -12.06 -4.00 10.76
C GLY A 17 -11.45 -3.56 9.43
N HIS A 18 -10.42 -2.70 9.46
CA HIS A 18 -9.74 -2.21 8.26
C HIS A 18 -8.94 -3.32 7.57
N HIS A 19 -8.08 -4.02 8.31
CA HIS A 19 -7.32 -5.17 7.80
C HIS A 19 -8.23 -6.27 7.26
N LEU A 20 -9.34 -6.56 7.95
CA LEU A 20 -10.33 -7.54 7.49
C LEU A 20 -10.96 -7.11 6.16
N ARG A 21 -11.33 -5.84 6.02
CA ARG A 21 -11.93 -5.37 4.77
C ARG A 21 -10.95 -5.45 3.60
N THR A 22 -9.73 -4.93 3.77
CA THR A 22 -8.70 -4.99 2.73
C THR A 22 -8.41 -6.45 2.35
N TYR A 23 -8.28 -7.34 3.34
CA TYR A 23 -8.06 -8.77 3.11
C TYR A 23 -9.21 -9.41 2.31
N GLN A 24 -10.46 -9.19 2.73
CA GLN A 24 -11.62 -9.81 2.06
C GLN A 24 -11.83 -9.25 0.65
N ASN A 25 -11.64 -7.94 0.46
CA ASN A 25 -11.70 -7.32 -0.87
C ASN A 25 -10.61 -7.90 -1.79
N LEU A 26 -9.38 -8.00 -1.28
CA LEU A 26 -8.26 -8.54 -2.03
C LEU A 26 -8.53 -10.00 -2.43
N LYS A 27 -8.97 -10.83 -1.48
CA LYS A 27 -9.33 -12.23 -1.69
C LYS A 27 -10.45 -12.41 -2.71
N ALA A 28 -11.50 -11.60 -2.61
CA ALA A 28 -12.63 -11.65 -3.54
C ALA A 28 -12.20 -11.27 -4.95
N LEU A 29 -11.46 -10.17 -5.12
CA LEU A 29 -10.97 -9.72 -6.42
C LEU A 29 -9.97 -10.71 -7.02
N SER A 30 -9.05 -11.25 -6.24
CA SER A 30 -8.07 -12.23 -6.72
C SER A 30 -8.69 -13.55 -7.18
N SER A 31 -9.91 -13.87 -6.75
CA SER A 31 -10.59 -15.11 -7.18
C SER A 31 -11.06 -15.08 -8.62
N ALA A 32 -11.21 -13.89 -9.21
CA ALA A 32 -11.76 -13.70 -10.55
C ALA A 32 -10.89 -12.82 -11.47
N HIS A 33 -9.86 -12.19 -10.93
CA HIS A 33 -9.04 -11.18 -11.63
C HIS A 33 -7.55 -11.34 -11.31
N ASP A 34 -6.71 -10.91 -12.24
CA ASP A 34 -5.27 -10.84 -12.04
C ASP A 34 -4.96 -9.57 -11.23
N VAL A 35 -4.78 -9.71 -9.92
CA VAL A 35 -4.55 -8.57 -9.03
C VAL A 35 -3.07 -8.34 -8.83
N HIS A 36 -2.61 -7.12 -9.11
CA HIS A 36 -1.31 -6.59 -8.72
C HIS A 36 -1.51 -5.73 -7.47
N PHE A 37 -0.97 -6.16 -6.33
CA PHE A 37 -1.15 -5.46 -5.06
C PHE A 37 0.08 -4.62 -4.70
N ILE A 38 -0.16 -3.36 -4.34
CA ILE A 38 0.83 -2.50 -3.69
C ILE A 38 0.28 -2.08 -2.33
N GLY A 39 1.03 -2.40 -1.28
CA GLY A 39 0.69 -2.05 0.10
C GLY A 39 1.83 -1.34 0.81
N PHE A 40 1.50 -0.67 1.91
CA PHE A 40 2.48 -0.03 2.79
C PHE A 40 2.50 -0.67 4.17
N TYR A 41 3.66 -0.63 4.83
CA TYR A 41 3.81 -1.10 6.21
C TYR A 41 4.65 -0.13 7.06
N ASN A 42 4.31 -0.02 8.34
CA ASN A 42 5.10 0.73 9.33
C ASN A 42 6.02 -0.18 10.13
N GLU A 43 5.49 -1.32 10.58
CA GLU A 43 6.17 -2.30 11.42
C GLU A 43 6.59 -3.53 10.59
N PRO A 44 7.62 -4.29 11.01
CA PRO A 44 7.99 -5.54 10.37
C PRO A 44 6.80 -6.49 10.24
N MET A 45 6.58 -7.01 9.03
CA MET A 45 5.51 -7.97 8.77
C MET A 45 6.01 -9.39 9.04
N ASN A 46 5.10 -10.26 9.51
CA ASN A 46 5.38 -11.67 9.59
C ASN A 46 5.55 -12.26 8.17
N PRO A 47 6.64 -12.99 7.88
CA PRO A 47 6.83 -13.64 6.58
C PRO A 47 5.63 -14.50 6.14
N ALA A 48 4.94 -15.16 7.07
CA ALA A 48 3.76 -15.98 6.76
C ALA A 48 2.58 -15.16 6.19
N ASP A 49 2.40 -13.94 6.68
CA ASP A 49 1.35 -13.03 6.22
C ASP A 49 1.66 -12.54 4.81
N VAL A 50 2.92 -12.16 4.57
CA VAL A 50 3.40 -11.73 3.25
C VAL A 50 3.22 -12.85 2.21
N GLU A 51 3.58 -14.09 2.57
CA GLU A 51 3.39 -15.26 1.69
C GLU A 51 1.91 -15.55 1.43
N SER A 52 1.03 -15.28 2.39
CA SER A 52 -0.41 -15.44 2.19
C SER A 52 -0.96 -14.47 1.14
N VAL A 53 -0.51 -13.20 1.15
CA VAL A 53 -0.88 -12.22 0.11
C VAL A 53 -0.33 -12.62 -1.26
N LYS A 54 0.93 -13.05 -1.32
CA LYS A 54 1.59 -13.48 -2.56
C LYS A 54 0.92 -14.67 -3.22
N LYS A 55 0.34 -15.58 -2.45
CA LYS A 55 -0.42 -16.72 -3.00
C LYS A 55 -1.73 -16.32 -3.66
N MET A 56 -2.29 -15.18 -3.29
CA MET A 56 -3.56 -14.69 -3.83
C MET A 56 -3.35 -13.77 -5.05
N CYS A 57 -2.31 -12.94 -5.03
CA CYS A 57 -2.11 -11.90 -6.04
C CYS A 57 -1.09 -12.32 -7.12
N LYS A 58 -1.20 -11.71 -8.31
CA LYS A 58 -0.24 -11.88 -9.40
C LYS A 58 1.13 -11.31 -9.04
N THR A 59 1.14 -10.12 -8.43
CA THR A 59 2.33 -9.50 -7.85
C THR A 59 1.96 -8.84 -6.53
N VAL A 60 2.92 -8.75 -5.62
CA VAL A 60 2.77 -8.13 -4.31
C VAL A 60 4.02 -7.32 -4.02
N ASP A 61 3.86 -6.01 -3.94
CA ASP A 61 4.93 -5.07 -3.64
C ASP A 61 4.60 -4.32 -2.34
N PHE A 62 5.47 -4.48 -1.34
CA PHE A 62 5.30 -3.82 -0.04
C PHE A 62 6.36 -2.74 0.14
N TYR A 63 5.93 -1.54 0.55
CA TYR A 63 6.81 -0.40 0.78
C TYR A 63 6.73 0.08 2.21
N GLN A 64 7.90 0.20 2.86
CA GLN A 64 7.95 0.75 4.20
C GLN A 64 7.65 2.25 4.19
N ILE A 65 6.74 2.69 5.07
CA ILE A 65 6.48 4.10 5.31
C ILE A 65 7.68 4.70 6.06
N LYS A 66 8.33 5.68 5.46
CA LYS A 66 9.59 6.27 5.98
C LYS A 66 9.43 7.04 7.28
N TYR A 67 8.22 7.52 7.58
CA TYR A 67 7.98 8.42 8.71
C TYR A 67 6.72 7.99 9.47
N SER A 68 6.89 7.11 10.46
CA SER A 68 5.91 6.87 11.51
C SER A 68 6.23 7.76 12.72
N GLY A 69 5.21 8.17 13.48
CA GLY A 69 5.19 9.35 14.37
C GLY A 69 6.17 9.41 15.55
N LYS A 70 7.21 8.55 15.59
CA LYS A 70 8.18 8.45 16.68
C LYS A 70 9.62 8.89 16.31
N SER A 71 9.88 9.27 15.06
CA SER A 71 11.22 9.69 14.64
C SER A 71 11.46 11.20 14.82
N PRO A 72 12.69 11.64 15.19
CA PRO A 72 13.06 13.06 15.19
C PRO A 72 12.84 13.73 13.81
N ALA A 73 12.96 12.94 12.74
CA ALA A 73 12.67 13.36 11.37
C ALA A 73 11.19 13.68 11.13
N PHE A 74 10.26 12.98 11.79
CA PHE A 74 8.82 13.27 11.74
C PHE A 74 8.50 14.61 12.43
N LEU A 75 9.17 14.91 13.55
CA LEU A 75 9.02 16.21 14.23
C LEU A 75 9.47 17.36 13.34
N TRP A 76 10.65 17.23 12.73
CA TRP A 76 11.18 18.23 11.78
C TRP A 76 10.29 18.39 10.55
N MET A 77 9.74 17.29 10.03
CA MET A 77 8.83 17.32 8.89
C MET A 77 7.51 17.99 9.25
N THR A 78 6.97 17.75 10.46
CA THR A 78 5.74 18.37 10.94
C THR A 78 5.92 19.89 11.06
N LEU A 79 7.03 20.34 11.62
CA LEU A 79 7.39 21.77 11.68
C LEU A 79 7.55 22.39 10.29
N LYS A 80 8.21 21.69 9.35
CA LYS A 80 8.32 22.13 7.95
C LYS A 80 7.00 22.09 7.18
N SER A 81 6.05 21.24 7.57
CA SER A 81 4.78 21.07 6.86
C SER A 81 3.87 22.28 6.98
N GLN A 82 4.02 23.09 8.02
CA GLN A 82 3.33 24.38 8.16
C GLN A 82 3.67 25.37 7.03
N PHE A 83 4.79 25.16 6.34
CA PHE A 83 5.25 25.97 5.20
C PHE A 83 5.11 25.25 3.86
N SER A 84 4.47 24.09 3.83
CA SER A 84 4.28 23.27 2.63
C SER A 84 2.78 23.08 2.38
N ALA A 85 2.35 23.21 1.12
CA ALA A 85 0.95 22.96 0.75
C ALA A 85 0.53 21.49 0.92
N MET A 86 1.48 20.56 1.04
CA MET A 86 1.21 19.13 1.17
C MET A 86 1.16 18.66 2.64
N PRO A 87 0.03 18.11 3.12
CA PRO A 87 -0.09 17.52 4.46
C PRO A 87 0.88 16.36 4.69
N VAL A 88 1.39 16.24 5.92
CA VAL A 88 2.31 15.14 6.33
C VAL A 88 1.65 13.76 6.14
N SER A 89 0.34 13.68 6.36
CA SER A 89 -0.46 12.45 6.18
C SER A 89 -0.38 11.89 4.75
N ILE A 90 -0.24 12.75 3.74
CA ILE A 90 -0.08 12.35 2.33
C ILE A 90 1.39 12.11 2.03
N ARG A 91 2.27 13.01 2.49
CA ARG A 91 3.70 12.99 2.18
C ARG A 91 4.39 11.69 2.59
N LYS A 92 3.92 11.01 3.63
CA LYS A 92 4.47 9.74 4.10
C LYS A 92 4.34 8.59 3.08
N TYR A 93 3.41 8.69 2.11
CA TYR A 93 3.20 7.70 1.05
C TYR A 93 3.90 8.05 -0.27
N ILE A 94 4.48 9.25 -0.38
CA ILE A 94 5.21 9.67 -1.59
C ILE A 94 6.58 9.00 -1.60
N ASP A 95 6.75 7.98 -2.44
CA ASP A 95 8.01 7.27 -2.65
C ASP A 95 8.22 7.04 -4.15
N SER A 96 9.38 7.46 -4.68
CA SER A 96 9.71 7.31 -6.09
C SER A 96 9.75 5.86 -6.55
N ARG A 97 10.04 4.91 -5.64
CA ARG A 97 10.02 3.48 -5.96
C ARG A 97 8.60 2.97 -6.20
N VAL A 98 7.62 3.49 -5.44
CA VAL A 98 6.19 3.18 -5.64
C VAL A 98 5.74 3.78 -6.96
N GLU A 99 6.11 5.03 -7.23
CA GLU A 99 5.75 5.70 -8.48
C GLU A 99 6.28 4.94 -9.71
N SER A 100 7.57 4.59 -9.72
CA SER A 100 8.17 3.80 -10.79
C SER A 100 7.45 2.47 -10.96
N ARG A 101 7.15 1.78 -9.87
CA ARG A 101 6.46 0.48 -9.92
C ARG A 101 5.05 0.58 -10.49
N ILE A 102 4.29 1.61 -10.10
CA ILE A 102 2.96 1.88 -10.66
C ILE A 102 3.08 2.14 -12.17
N ARG A 103 4.05 2.96 -12.61
CA ARG A 103 4.28 3.25 -14.03
C ARG A 103 4.65 1.99 -14.82
N GLU A 104 5.52 1.15 -14.27
CA GLU A 104 5.88 -0.15 -14.88
C GLU A 104 4.65 -1.04 -15.06
N LEU A 105 3.84 -1.22 -14.02
CA LEU A 105 2.63 -2.05 -14.08
C LEU A 105 1.62 -1.51 -15.10
N ILE A 106 1.35 -0.20 -15.10
CA ILE A 106 0.39 0.41 -16.02
C ILE A 106 0.87 0.30 -17.47
N SER A 107 2.15 0.59 -17.73
CA SER A 107 2.71 0.62 -19.08
C SER A 107 3.04 -0.76 -19.65
N GLY A 108 3.48 -1.70 -18.81
CA GLY A 108 3.93 -3.02 -19.23
C GLY A 108 2.86 -4.10 -19.14
N ASP A 109 2.13 -4.17 -18.02
CA ASP A 109 1.15 -5.24 -17.80
C ASP A 109 -0.23 -4.90 -18.38
N GLY A 110 -0.52 -3.65 -18.74
CA GLY A 110 -1.82 -3.27 -19.31
C GLY A 110 -2.94 -3.38 -18.28
N ILE A 111 -2.78 -2.65 -17.16
CA ILE A 111 -3.78 -2.58 -16.09
C ILE A 111 -5.09 -2.01 -16.64
N ASP A 112 -6.19 -2.76 -16.45
CA ASP A 112 -7.54 -2.36 -16.88
C ASP A 112 -8.20 -1.40 -15.88
N LEU A 113 -7.89 -1.57 -14.59
CA LEU A 113 -8.53 -0.86 -13.48
C LEU A 113 -7.54 -0.61 -12.34
N VAL A 114 -7.59 0.59 -11.77
CA VAL A 114 -6.90 0.92 -10.51
C VAL A 114 -7.93 1.02 -9.39
N HIS A 115 -7.76 0.20 -8.36
CA HIS A 115 -8.58 0.21 -7.15
C HIS A 115 -7.79 0.85 -6.00
N PHE A 116 -8.32 1.93 -5.44
CA PHE A 116 -7.77 2.60 -4.27
C PHE A 116 -8.53 2.20 -3.01
N ASP A 117 -7.88 1.45 -2.12
CA ASP A 117 -8.36 1.15 -0.77
C ASP A 117 -7.65 2.08 0.21
N LEU A 118 -8.16 3.32 0.27
CA LEU A 118 -7.66 4.36 1.16
C LEU A 118 -8.60 4.46 2.36
N LEU A 119 -8.10 4.10 3.53
CA LEU A 119 -8.77 4.37 4.80
C LEU A 119 -7.83 5.12 5.72
N HIS A 120 -8.35 6.22 6.26
CA HIS A 120 -7.73 7.04 7.28
C HIS A 120 -8.72 7.25 8.42
#